data_AF-A0A4S4FDM6-F1
#
_entry.id   AF-A0A4S4FDM6-F1
#
_cell.length_a   1.000
_cell.length_b   1.000
_cell.length_c   1.000
_cell.angle_alpha   90.00
_cell.angle_beta   90.00
_cell.angle_gamma   90.00
#
_symmetry.space_group_name_H-M   'P 1'
#
loop_
_entity.id
_entity.type
_entity.pdbx_description
1 polymer ?
#
loop_
_entity_poly.entity_id
_entity_poly.type
_entity_poly.pdbx_seq_one_letter_code
_entity_poly.pdbx_strand_id
1 'polypeptide(L)'
;MKDKNRHKVSIIRISVIILSVFIIVIIINMIYKKSIAIKVFYIPFTWEWSFWTCAEAIGTIGATIVALFGLNLKESREKRRSVAKVVSSWISEESKPNVDGSAYVRTAVIHINNESDEPVYDVAVNTTLDKGNHWIGPLSSPNQIPVLPAHRELQFDITIPLLGYRHLDTPQVACTFVDPNGRIWERNIDGTLRDCSKEKPHWVGLQNDELPIQDCDLNVFNPMAVCLTFLNLLNTDPNGEDIKSLLSPQADGWKDVDWENLKHDFGKCMPSSNVRFPAPQVANILLTDDESLQGKKVEGWRQQIHAKAMVTLTFSHDQGWRIFGIGDRVLPEEILFPEGTLTQGKA
;
A
#
# COMPACT_ATOMS: atom_id res chain seq x y z
N MET A 1 -4.53 -23.43 -18.15
CA MET A 1 -5.27 -22.94 -16.95
C MET A 1 -6.77 -22.65 -17.17
N LYS A 2 -7.29 -22.59 -18.42
CA LYS A 2 -8.71 -22.33 -18.73
C LYS A 2 -9.67 -23.52 -18.52
N ASP A 3 -9.21 -24.77 -18.61
CA ASP A 3 -10.09 -25.94 -18.48
C ASP A 3 -10.50 -26.27 -17.04
N LYS A 4 -9.65 -25.96 -16.06
CA LYS A 4 -9.92 -26.28 -14.64
C LYS A 4 -11.10 -25.48 -14.06
N ASN A 5 -11.35 -24.27 -14.60
CA ASN A 5 -12.48 -23.43 -14.20
C ASN A 5 -13.79 -23.80 -14.91
N ARG A 6 -13.74 -24.35 -16.14
CA ARG A 6 -14.93 -24.88 -16.81
C ARG A 6 -15.50 -26.09 -16.08
N HIS A 7 -14.65 -27.01 -15.61
CA HIS A 7 -15.10 -28.16 -14.83
C HIS A 7 -15.74 -27.76 -13.49
N LYS A 8 -15.19 -26.78 -12.76
CA LYS A 8 -15.79 -26.31 -11.50
C LYS A 8 -17.16 -25.67 -11.69
N VAL A 9 -17.36 -24.88 -12.75
CA VAL A 9 -18.66 -24.26 -13.04
C VAL A 9 -19.69 -25.31 -13.46
N SER A 10 -19.29 -26.32 -14.23
CA SER A 10 -20.18 -27.44 -14.60
C SER A 10 -20.56 -28.30 -13.40
N ILE A 11 -19.63 -28.58 -12.47
CA ILE A 11 -19.91 -29.35 -11.24
C ILE A 11 -20.91 -28.59 -10.36
N ILE A 12 -20.73 -27.28 -10.15
CA ILE A 12 -21.65 -26.48 -9.34
C ILE A 12 -23.07 -26.47 -9.94
N ARG A 13 -23.19 -26.35 -11.28
CA ARG A 13 -24.50 -26.40 -11.96
C ARG A 13 -25.18 -27.76 -11.78
N ILE A 14 -24.44 -28.86 -11.89
CA ILE A 14 -24.97 -30.22 -11.69
C ILE A 14 -25.40 -30.42 -10.24
N SER A 15 -24.61 -29.95 -9.26
CA SER A 15 -24.95 -30.05 -7.84
C SER A 15 -26.23 -29.28 -7.48
N VAL A 16 -26.46 -28.11 -8.07
CA VAL A 16 -27.69 -27.32 -7.87
C VAL A 16 -28.92 -28.03 -8.46
N ILE A 17 -28.79 -28.67 -9.63
CA ILE A 17 -29.87 -29.44 -10.25
C ILE A 17 -30.22 -30.66 -9.39
N ILE A 18 -29.21 -31.39 -8.89
CA ILE A 18 -29.43 -32.55 -8.03
C ILE A 18 -30.12 -32.14 -6.72
N LEU A 19 -29.67 -31.05 -6.09
CA LEU A 19 -30.25 -30.56 -4.84
C LEU A 19 -31.71 -30.12 -5.01
N SER A 20 -32.04 -29.47 -6.14
CA SER A 20 -33.42 -29.04 -6.43
C SER A 20 -34.34 -30.22 -6.70
N VAL A 21 -33.90 -31.24 -7.43
CA VAL A 21 -34.66 -32.49 -7.61
C VAL A 21 -34.87 -33.19 -6.26
N PHE A 22 -33.85 -33.22 -5.40
CA PHE A 22 -33.95 -33.85 -4.08
C PHE A 22 -34.98 -33.15 -3.17
N ILE A 23 -35.01 -31.81 -3.17
CA ILE A 23 -36.00 -31.03 -2.43
C ILE A 23 -37.42 -31.30 -2.94
N ILE A 24 -37.62 -31.38 -4.26
CA ILE A 24 -38.94 -31.70 -4.85
C ILE A 24 -39.41 -33.09 -4.42
N VAL A 25 -38.51 -34.09 -4.44
CA VAL A 25 -38.84 -35.46 -3.99
C VAL A 25 -39.19 -35.49 -2.50
N ILE A 26 -38.49 -34.73 -1.65
CA ILE A 26 -38.82 -34.61 -0.22
C ILE A 26 -40.21 -33.99 -0.04
N ILE A 27 -40.53 -32.91 -0.75
CA ILE A 27 -41.83 -32.24 -0.67
C ILE A 27 -42.95 -33.19 -1.09
N ILE A 28 -42.78 -33.91 -2.20
CA ILE A 28 -43.75 -34.91 -2.68
C ILE A 28 -43.93 -36.03 -1.65
N ASN A 29 -42.84 -36.53 -1.06
CA ASN A 29 -42.90 -37.60 -0.06
C ASN A 29 -43.56 -37.14 1.25
N MET A 30 -43.33 -35.88 1.66
CA MET A 30 -43.99 -35.27 2.81
C MET A 30 -45.50 -35.08 2.60
N ILE A 31 -45.92 -34.73 1.38
CA ILE A 31 -47.33 -34.65 0.99
C ILE A 31 -47.95 -36.05 0.99
N TYR A 32 -47.26 -37.06 0.43
CA TYR A 32 -47.75 -38.43 0.33
C TYR A 32 -47.89 -39.12 1.70
N LYS A 33 -46.97 -38.83 2.64
CA LYS A 33 -47.01 -39.36 4.01
C LYS A 33 -47.99 -38.65 4.94
N LYS A 34 -48.80 -37.68 4.46
CA LYS A 34 -49.79 -36.93 5.26
C LYS A 34 -49.23 -36.32 6.55
N SER A 35 -47.91 -36.04 6.61
CA SER A 35 -47.27 -35.58 7.85
C SER A 35 -47.45 -34.09 8.13
N ILE A 36 -48.03 -33.34 7.18
CA ILE A 36 -48.41 -31.93 7.34
C ILE A 36 -49.92 -31.84 7.14
N ALA A 37 -50.66 -31.64 8.23
CA ALA A 37 -52.07 -31.27 8.18
C ALA A 37 -52.18 -29.80 7.75
N ILE A 38 -52.13 -29.56 6.44
CA ILE A 38 -52.56 -28.28 5.89
C ILE A 38 -54.06 -28.21 6.10
N LYS A 39 -54.53 -27.30 6.97
CA LYS A 39 -55.95 -26.92 7.03
C LYS A 39 -56.30 -26.31 5.67
N VAL A 40 -56.82 -27.14 4.77
CA VAL A 40 -57.33 -26.72 3.47
C VAL A 40 -58.57 -25.88 3.73
N PHE A 41 -58.43 -24.56 3.63
CA PHE A 41 -59.54 -23.66 3.40
C PHE A 41 -60.21 -24.15 2.11
N TYR A 42 -61.46 -24.60 2.21
CA TYR A 42 -62.27 -25.00 1.05
C TYR A 42 -62.62 -23.75 0.23
N ILE A 43 -61.65 -23.29 -0.56
CA ILE A 43 -61.91 -22.49 -1.75
C ILE A 43 -62.32 -23.53 -2.81
N PRO A 44 -63.50 -23.42 -3.45
CA PRO A 44 -63.88 -24.34 -4.52
C PRO A 44 -62.86 -24.19 -5.66
N PHE A 45 -61.92 -25.11 -5.70
CA PHE A 45 -60.84 -25.14 -6.67
C PHE A 45 -61.36 -25.83 -7.92
N THR A 46 -61.91 -25.05 -8.85
CA THR A 46 -62.14 -25.51 -10.22
C THR A 46 -60.77 -25.73 -10.86
N TRP A 47 -60.39 -26.99 -11.04
CA TRP A 47 -59.10 -27.37 -11.60
C TRP A 47 -59.10 -27.17 -13.12
N GLU A 48 -58.95 -25.92 -13.55
CA GLU A 48 -58.50 -25.57 -14.90
C GLU A 48 -57.18 -24.79 -14.78
N TRP A 49 -56.12 -25.49 -14.37
CA TRP A 49 -54.78 -24.98 -14.57
C TRP A 49 -54.43 -25.28 -16.02
N SER A 50 -54.71 -24.32 -16.90
CA SER A 50 -54.13 -24.35 -18.23
C SER A 50 -52.61 -24.43 -18.08
N PHE A 51 -51.94 -25.18 -18.95
CA PHE A 51 -50.49 -25.26 -18.98
C PHE A 51 -49.83 -23.86 -18.92
N TRP A 52 -50.50 -22.86 -19.50
CA TRP A 52 -50.13 -21.45 -19.49
C TRP A 52 -50.13 -20.81 -18.11
N THR A 53 -51.08 -21.15 -17.24
CA THR A 53 -51.16 -20.62 -15.86
C THR A 53 -50.01 -21.14 -14.99
N CYS A 54 -49.61 -22.41 -15.17
CA CYS A 54 -48.40 -22.95 -14.54
C CYS A 54 -47.12 -22.33 -15.12
N ALA A 55 -47.07 -22.08 -16.43
CA ALA A 55 -45.93 -21.43 -17.08
C ALA A 55 -45.75 -19.98 -16.63
N GLU A 56 -46.83 -19.21 -16.48
CA GLU A 56 -46.82 -17.84 -15.95
C GLU A 56 -46.36 -17.80 -14.49
N ALA A 57 -46.83 -18.73 -13.65
CA ALA A 57 -46.41 -18.80 -12.25
C ALA A 57 -44.91 -19.10 -12.11
N ILE A 58 -44.37 -20.03 -12.91
CA ILE A 58 -42.93 -20.33 -12.95
C ILE A 58 -42.13 -19.14 -13.50
N GLY A 59 -42.65 -18.47 -14.54
CA GLY A 59 -42.05 -17.26 -15.11
C GLY A 59 -41.98 -16.11 -14.10
N THR A 60 -43.03 -15.93 -13.30
CA THR A 60 -43.10 -14.89 -12.26
C THR A 60 -42.12 -15.18 -11.13
N ILE A 61 -42.05 -16.42 -10.63
CA ILE A 61 -41.08 -16.82 -9.60
C ILE A 61 -39.64 -16.65 -10.11
N GLY A 62 -39.37 -17.07 -11.36
CA GLY A 62 -38.05 -16.88 -11.99
C GLY A 62 -37.67 -15.42 -12.13
N ALA A 63 -38.59 -14.56 -12.60
CA ALA A 63 -38.37 -13.12 -12.72
C ALA A 63 -38.13 -12.46 -11.35
N THR A 64 -38.87 -12.87 -10.32
CA THR A 64 -38.72 -12.34 -8.95
C THR A 64 -37.37 -12.75 -8.35
N ILE A 65 -36.91 -13.98 -8.56
CA ILE A 65 -35.58 -14.43 -8.12
C ILE A 65 -34.47 -13.66 -8.85
N VAL A 66 -34.59 -13.45 -10.16
CA VAL A 66 -33.62 -12.68 -10.95
C VAL A 66 -33.62 -11.20 -10.53
N ALA A 67 -34.77 -10.62 -10.21
CA ALA A 67 -34.87 -9.25 -9.72
C ALA A 67 -34.27 -9.11 -8.31
N LEU A 68 -34.65 -9.99 -7.36
CA LEU A 68 -34.17 -9.92 -5.97
C LEU A 68 -32.71 -10.28 -5.81
N PHE A 69 -32.19 -11.26 -6.58
CA PHE A 69 -30.81 -11.71 -6.43
C PHE A 69 -29.91 -11.22 -7.56
N GLY A 70 -30.36 -11.30 -8.81
CA GLY A 70 -29.55 -10.90 -9.97
C GLY A 70 -29.29 -9.40 -10.04
N LEU A 71 -30.34 -8.57 -9.88
CA LEU A 71 -30.18 -7.12 -9.90
C LEU A 71 -29.49 -6.61 -8.64
N ASN A 72 -29.84 -7.09 -7.44
CA ASN A 72 -29.10 -6.71 -6.22
C ASN A 72 -27.63 -7.10 -6.27
N LEU A 73 -27.27 -8.28 -6.82
CA LEU A 73 -25.86 -8.66 -6.95
C LEU A 73 -25.13 -7.81 -8.01
N LYS A 74 -25.82 -7.41 -9.08
CA LYS A 74 -25.24 -6.54 -10.13
C LYS A 74 -25.10 -5.10 -9.65
N GLU A 75 -26.15 -4.54 -9.06
CA GLU A 75 -26.18 -3.20 -8.48
C GLU A 75 -25.19 -3.09 -7.32
N SER A 76 -25.10 -4.11 -6.46
CA SER A 76 -24.10 -4.14 -5.40
C SER A 76 -22.69 -4.26 -5.98
N ARG A 77 -22.44 -5.05 -7.03
CA ARG A 77 -21.13 -5.06 -7.72
C ARG A 77 -20.80 -3.73 -8.40
N GLU A 78 -21.78 -3.03 -8.94
CA GLU A 78 -21.62 -1.72 -9.59
C GLU A 78 -21.38 -0.59 -8.58
N LYS A 79 -22.15 -0.53 -7.49
CA LYS A 79 -21.90 0.35 -6.32
C LYS A 79 -20.57 0.03 -5.64
N ARG A 80 -20.17 -1.23 -5.56
CA ARG A 80 -18.85 -1.64 -5.01
C ARG A 80 -17.69 -1.17 -5.88
N ARG A 81 -17.85 -1.23 -7.21
CA ARG A 81 -16.86 -0.66 -8.14
C ARG A 81 -16.88 0.87 -8.14
N SER A 82 -17.99 1.51 -7.79
CA SER A 82 -18.05 2.98 -7.79
C SER A 82 -17.18 3.58 -6.69
N VAL A 83 -17.12 2.96 -5.49
CA VAL A 83 -16.21 3.39 -4.40
C VAL A 83 -14.75 3.34 -4.84
N ALA A 84 -14.27 2.19 -5.33
CA ALA A 84 -12.86 2.05 -5.71
C ALA A 84 -12.47 2.89 -6.96
N LYS A 85 -13.43 3.19 -7.83
CA LYS A 85 -13.20 4.02 -9.03
C LYS A 85 -12.81 5.46 -8.71
N VAL A 86 -13.24 5.98 -7.57
CA VAL A 86 -13.11 7.40 -7.22
C VAL A 86 -12.09 7.68 -6.12
N VAL A 87 -11.38 6.64 -5.65
CA VAL A 87 -10.13 6.82 -4.91
C VAL A 87 -9.03 7.10 -5.92
N SER A 88 -8.27 8.18 -5.73
CA SER A 88 -7.20 8.60 -6.63
C SER A 88 -5.98 9.08 -5.86
N SER A 89 -4.81 8.93 -6.45
CA SER A 89 -3.56 9.51 -5.94
C SER A 89 -2.79 10.17 -7.06
N TRP A 90 -2.19 11.32 -6.80
CA TRP A 90 -1.31 12.01 -7.75
C TRP A 90 -0.23 12.79 -7.01
N ILE A 91 0.78 13.26 -7.73
CA ILE A 91 1.80 14.18 -7.21
C ILE A 91 1.64 15.50 -7.94
N SER A 92 1.55 16.59 -7.19
CA SER A 92 1.65 17.94 -7.75
C SER A 92 3.07 18.46 -7.56
N GLU A 93 3.55 19.21 -8.54
CA GLU A 93 4.86 19.85 -8.50
C GLU A 93 4.72 21.32 -8.87
N GLU A 94 5.25 22.18 -8.01
CA GLU A 94 5.22 23.63 -8.21
C GLU A 94 6.60 24.21 -7.90
N SER A 95 7.11 25.05 -8.79
CA SER A 95 8.31 25.84 -8.53
C SER A 95 7.91 27.21 -7.98
N LYS A 96 8.19 27.45 -6.69
CA LYS A 96 7.89 28.72 -6.02
C LYS A 96 9.18 29.50 -5.77
N PRO A 97 9.19 30.84 -5.90
CA PRO A 97 10.35 31.61 -5.47
C PRO A 97 10.60 31.37 -3.98
N ASN A 98 11.86 31.27 -3.57
CA ASN A 98 12.24 31.26 -2.16
C ASN A 98 11.94 32.61 -1.50
N VAL A 99 11.99 32.63 -0.16
CA VAL A 99 11.58 33.79 0.66
C VAL A 99 12.37 35.07 0.31
N ASP A 100 13.64 34.93 -0.07
CA ASP A 100 14.54 36.01 -0.48
C ASP A 100 14.49 36.32 -2.00
N GLY A 101 13.71 35.56 -2.77
CA GLY A 101 13.52 35.76 -4.21
C GLY A 101 14.76 35.48 -5.07
N SER A 102 15.80 34.87 -4.51
CA SER A 102 17.07 34.58 -5.18
C SER A 102 17.02 33.33 -6.05
N ALA A 103 16.10 32.39 -5.80
CA ALA A 103 15.98 31.13 -6.53
C ALA A 103 14.55 30.57 -6.50
N TYR A 104 14.27 29.61 -7.38
CA TYR A 104 13.06 28.79 -7.29
C TYR A 104 13.32 27.53 -6.47
N VAL A 105 12.35 27.17 -5.62
CA VAL A 105 12.29 25.93 -4.88
C VAL A 105 11.19 25.08 -5.50
N ARG A 106 11.57 23.89 -6.00
CA ARG A 106 10.62 22.86 -6.43
C ARG A 106 9.96 22.30 -5.17
N THR A 107 8.66 22.44 -5.06
CA THR A 107 7.81 21.85 -4.03
C THR A 107 7.03 20.70 -4.65
N ALA A 108 6.95 19.57 -3.95
CA ALA A 108 6.26 18.38 -4.42
C ALA A 108 5.37 17.79 -3.33
N VAL A 109 4.10 17.55 -3.65
CA VAL A 109 3.10 17.09 -2.68
C VAL A 109 2.38 15.86 -3.23
N ILE A 110 2.35 14.78 -2.44
CA ILE A 110 1.48 13.63 -2.70
C ILE A 110 0.07 13.98 -2.26
N HIS A 111 -0.89 13.77 -3.14
CA HIS A 111 -2.31 13.89 -2.87
C HIS A 111 -2.95 12.51 -2.90
N ILE A 112 -3.76 12.20 -1.88
CA ILE A 112 -4.56 10.98 -1.81
C ILE A 112 -6.00 11.41 -1.53
N ASN A 113 -6.88 11.18 -2.49
CA ASN A 113 -8.25 11.62 -2.44
C ASN A 113 -9.22 10.44 -2.49
N ASN A 114 -10.29 10.53 -1.72
CA ASN A 114 -11.42 9.63 -1.78
C ASN A 114 -12.70 10.44 -2.02
N GLU A 115 -13.19 10.45 -3.26
CA GLU A 115 -14.46 11.11 -3.61
C GLU A 115 -15.67 10.18 -3.48
N SER A 116 -15.51 9.02 -2.86
CA SER A 116 -16.63 8.11 -2.66
C SER A 116 -17.46 8.51 -1.44
N ASP A 117 -18.67 7.97 -1.36
CA ASP A 117 -19.57 8.14 -0.22
C ASP A 117 -19.20 7.25 0.99
N GLU A 118 -18.17 6.42 0.88
CA GLU A 118 -17.74 5.52 1.95
C GLU A 118 -16.24 5.71 2.27
N PRO A 119 -15.81 5.52 3.54
CA PRO A 119 -14.39 5.54 3.87
C PRO A 119 -13.66 4.34 3.23
N VAL A 120 -12.37 4.49 2.95
CA VAL A 120 -11.48 3.38 2.63
C VAL A 120 -10.41 3.23 3.71
N TYR A 121 -9.86 2.03 3.80
CA TYR A 121 -9.02 1.63 4.93
C TYR A 121 -7.65 1.20 4.47
N ASP A 122 -6.69 1.25 5.40
CA ASP A 122 -5.35 0.72 5.22
C ASP A 122 -4.71 1.21 3.91
N VAL A 123 -4.79 2.51 3.64
CA VAL A 123 -4.23 3.08 2.42
C VAL A 123 -2.71 3.09 2.54
N ALA A 124 -2.00 2.59 1.55
CA ALA A 124 -0.56 2.79 1.41
C ALA A 124 -0.28 3.34 0.03
N VAL A 125 0.69 4.26 -0.02
CA VAL A 125 1.19 4.83 -1.26
C VAL A 125 2.61 4.40 -1.49
N ASN A 126 2.97 4.27 -2.76
CA ASN A 126 4.33 4.01 -3.16
C ASN A 126 4.67 4.93 -4.32
N THR A 127 5.74 5.68 -4.16
CA THR A 127 6.22 6.65 -5.14
C THR A 127 7.24 5.97 -6.03
N THR A 128 7.20 6.32 -7.31
CA THR A 128 8.13 5.81 -8.31
C THR A 128 8.60 6.92 -9.23
N LEU A 129 9.81 6.74 -9.75
CA LEU A 129 10.47 7.57 -10.73
C LEU A 129 10.62 6.78 -12.04
N ASP A 130 11.02 7.48 -13.12
CA ASP A 130 11.33 6.89 -14.42
C ASP A 130 10.23 5.98 -14.97
N LYS A 131 8.98 6.45 -14.91
CA LYS A 131 7.81 5.75 -15.44
C LYS A 131 7.54 4.38 -14.79
N GLY A 132 7.87 4.22 -13.50
CA GLY A 132 7.61 2.98 -12.77
C GLY A 132 8.82 2.08 -12.59
N ASN A 133 9.99 2.49 -13.08
CA ASN A 133 11.20 1.66 -13.05
C ASN A 133 11.93 1.72 -11.71
N HIS A 134 11.80 2.83 -10.97
CA HIS A 134 12.51 3.02 -9.70
C HIS A 134 11.53 3.36 -8.59
N TRP A 135 11.37 2.47 -7.60
CA TRP A 135 10.44 2.66 -6.48
C TRP A 135 11.18 3.18 -5.25
N ILE A 136 10.71 4.31 -4.71
CA ILE A 136 11.39 5.03 -3.60
C ILE A 136 10.57 5.03 -2.30
N GLY A 137 9.45 4.30 -2.27
CA GLY A 137 8.65 4.11 -1.07
C GLY A 137 7.59 5.19 -0.85
N PRO A 138 6.99 5.24 0.36
CA PRO A 138 5.93 6.19 0.70
C PRO A 138 6.44 7.61 0.98
N LEU A 139 7.76 7.80 1.09
CA LEU A 139 8.40 9.07 1.42
C LEU A 139 7.84 9.65 2.74
N SER A 140 7.32 10.88 2.73
CA SER A 140 6.68 11.53 3.89
C SER A 140 5.26 11.05 4.17
N SER A 141 4.65 10.27 3.28
CA SER A 141 3.38 9.63 3.61
C SER A 141 3.61 8.54 4.66
N PRO A 142 2.69 8.35 5.61
CA PRO A 142 2.70 7.17 6.47
C PRO A 142 2.75 5.87 5.65
N ASN A 143 3.44 4.85 6.16
CA ASN A 143 3.46 3.51 5.54
C ASN A 143 2.04 2.92 5.37
N GLN A 144 1.15 3.31 6.28
CA GLN A 144 -0.25 2.90 6.27
C GLN A 144 -1.06 4.04 6.89
N ILE A 145 -2.05 4.50 6.15
CA ILE A 145 -3.09 5.42 6.60
C ILE A 145 -4.28 4.54 6.99
N PRO A 146 -4.62 4.44 8.29
CA PRO A 146 -5.64 3.50 8.75
C PRO A 146 -7.01 3.75 8.10
N VAL A 147 -7.37 5.01 7.93
CA VAL A 147 -8.65 5.43 7.37
C VAL A 147 -8.44 6.66 6.48
N LEU A 148 -8.95 6.59 5.25
CA LEU A 148 -9.16 7.73 4.37
C LEU A 148 -10.68 7.99 4.28
N PRO A 149 -11.20 9.04 4.94
CA PRO A 149 -12.64 9.29 4.98
C PRO A 149 -13.24 9.57 3.60
N ALA A 150 -14.57 9.44 3.50
CA ALA A 150 -15.33 9.89 2.35
C ALA A 150 -15.18 11.40 2.12
N HIS A 151 -15.10 11.82 0.85
CA HIS A 151 -14.97 13.21 0.40
C HIS A 151 -13.81 13.96 1.06
N ARG A 152 -12.67 13.26 1.23
CA ARG A 152 -11.48 13.83 1.85
C ARG A 152 -10.23 13.57 1.04
N GLU A 153 -9.38 14.58 1.05
CA GLU A 153 -8.03 14.57 0.51
C GLU A 153 -7.02 14.68 1.66
N LEU A 154 -5.97 13.86 1.60
CA LEU A 154 -4.79 13.95 2.43
C LEU A 154 -3.60 14.39 1.57
N GLN A 155 -2.80 15.30 2.11
CA GLN A 155 -1.64 15.87 1.44
C GLN A 155 -0.38 15.62 2.26
N PHE A 156 0.69 15.21 1.59
CA PHE A 156 1.99 14.96 2.21
C PHE A 156 3.10 15.61 1.40
N ASP A 157 3.84 16.52 2.03
CA ASP A 157 4.99 17.20 1.40
C ASP A 157 6.17 16.24 1.29
N ILE A 158 6.61 15.97 0.07
CA ILE A 158 7.72 15.08 -0.26
C ILE A 158 8.92 15.82 -0.86
N THR A 159 8.97 17.14 -0.71
CA THR A 159 10.00 18.01 -1.28
C THR A 159 11.40 17.62 -0.84
N ILE A 160 11.63 17.51 0.48
CA ILE A 160 12.94 17.12 1.03
C ILE A 160 13.32 15.68 0.62
N PRO A 161 12.43 14.67 0.75
CA PRO A 161 12.69 13.33 0.25
C PRO A 161 13.13 13.24 -1.22
N LEU A 162 12.61 14.12 -2.09
CA LEU A 162 12.94 14.12 -3.53
C LEU A 162 14.27 14.81 -3.86
N LEU A 163 14.94 15.47 -2.90
CA LEU A 163 16.20 16.18 -3.16
C LEU A 163 17.32 15.25 -3.65
N GLY A 164 17.33 13.99 -3.21
CA GLY A 164 18.28 12.97 -3.66
C GLY A 164 18.12 12.56 -5.12
N TYR A 165 16.97 12.85 -5.73
CA TYR A 165 16.53 12.35 -7.04
C TYR A 165 16.28 13.46 -8.06
N ARG A 166 16.89 14.65 -7.88
CA ARG A 166 16.64 15.85 -8.70
C ARG A 166 16.87 15.68 -10.20
N HIS A 167 17.67 14.69 -10.60
CA HIS A 167 18.02 14.43 -11.99
C HIS A 167 17.00 13.54 -12.73
N LEU A 168 16.06 12.93 -12.00
CA LEU A 168 15.05 12.03 -12.55
C LEU A 168 13.77 12.78 -12.88
N ASP A 169 12.98 12.18 -13.77
CA ASP A 169 11.73 12.72 -14.32
C ASP A 169 10.65 12.95 -13.24
N THR A 170 9.48 13.43 -13.67
CA THR A 170 8.30 13.66 -12.82
C THR A 170 7.94 12.41 -12.00
N PRO A 171 7.90 12.51 -10.66
CA PRO A 171 7.52 11.41 -9.80
C PRO A 171 6.05 11.02 -10.01
N GLN A 172 5.76 9.74 -9.84
CA GLN A 172 4.42 9.18 -9.95
C GLN A 172 4.10 8.38 -8.69
N VAL A 173 2.81 8.21 -8.40
CA VAL A 173 2.36 7.52 -7.20
C VAL A 173 1.33 6.45 -7.53
N ALA A 174 1.53 5.27 -6.99
CA ALA A 174 0.53 4.22 -6.92
C ALA A 174 -0.05 4.17 -5.51
N CYS A 175 -1.32 3.78 -5.38
CA CYS A 175 -1.96 3.62 -4.09
C CYS A 175 -2.67 2.27 -4.00
N THR A 176 -2.58 1.64 -2.84
CA THR A 176 -3.30 0.41 -2.53
C THR A 176 -4.15 0.65 -1.28
N PHE A 177 -5.39 0.18 -1.29
CA PHE A 177 -6.36 0.44 -0.24
C PHE A 177 -7.36 -0.70 -0.08
N VAL A 178 -8.04 -0.73 1.06
CA VAL A 178 -9.08 -1.70 1.38
C VAL A 178 -10.44 -1.00 1.33
N ASP A 179 -11.36 -1.53 0.53
CA ASP A 179 -12.73 -1.02 0.48
C ASP A 179 -13.54 -1.45 1.72
N PRO A 180 -14.73 -0.86 1.98
CA PRO A 180 -15.60 -1.23 3.10
C PRO A 180 -16.04 -2.70 3.14
N ASN A 181 -15.89 -3.43 2.03
CA ASN A 181 -16.22 -4.84 1.93
C ASN A 181 -14.99 -5.74 2.13
N GLY A 182 -13.85 -5.17 2.52
CA GLY A 182 -12.60 -5.90 2.80
C GLY A 182 -11.85 -6.32 1.53
N ARG A 183 -12.15 -5.75 0.36
CA ARG A 183 -11.39 -6.03 -0.86
C ARG A 183 -10.18 -5.13 -0.96
N ILE A 184 -9.09 -5.69 -1.45
CA ILE A 184 -7.84 -4.97 -1.66
C ILE A 184 -7.79 -4.52 -3.11
N TRP A 185 -7.66 -3.21 -3.29
CA TRP A 185 -7.55 -2.57 -4.59
C TRP A 185 -6.20 -1.90 -4.72
N GLU A 186 -5.55 -2.10 -5.86
CA GLU A 186 -4.35 -1.37 -6.26
C GLU A 186 -4.72 -0.45 -7.42
N ARG A 187 -4.37 0.83 -7.29
CA ARG A 187 -4.39 1.80 -8.37
C ARG A 187 -2.95 2.10 -8.79
N ASN A 188 -2.62 1.68 -10.00
CA ASN A 188 -1.30 1.86 -10.59
C ASN A 188 -1.06 3.31 -11.03
N ILE A 189 0.19 3.62 -11.36
CA ILE A 189 0.62 4.92 -11.87
C ILE A 189 -0.07 5.37 -13.17
N ASP A 190 -0.59 4.43 -13.96
CA ASP A 190 -1.38 4.70 -15.18
C ASP A 190 -2.87 4.92 -14.88
N GLY A 191 -3.26 4.92 -13.60
CA GLY A 191 -4.63 5.04 -13.13
C GLY A 191 -5.45 3.77 -13.24
N THR A 192 -4.89 2.65 -13.73
CA THR A 192 -5.60 1.37 -13.80
C THR A 192 -5.88 0.82 -12.41
N LEU A 193 -7.07 0.24 -12.25
CA LEU A 193 -7.55 -0.31 -10.99
C LEU A 193 -7.59 -1.84 -11.05
N ARG A 194 -6.86 -2.49 -10.13
CA ARG A 194 -6.71 -3.94 -10.05
C ARG A 194 -7.22 -4.47 -8.70
N ASP A 195 -7.94 -5.59 -8.73
CA ASP A 195 -8.38 -6.31 -7.52
C ASP A 195 -7.28 -7.28 -7.08
N CYS A 196 -6.58 -6.94 -6.01
CA CYS A 196 -5.45 -7.69 -5.46
C CYS A 196 -5.85 -8.57 -4.27
N SER A 197 -7.16 -8.74 -4.00
CA SER A 197 -7.67 -9.45 -2.80
C SER A 197 -7.23 -10.91 -2.69
N LYS A 198 -6.80 -11.53 -3.80
CA LYS A 198 -6.34 -12.93 -3.84
C LYS A 198 -4.83 -13.08 -3.92
N GLU A 199 -4.11 -11.97 -4.00
CA GLU A 199 -2.66 -11.95 -4.17
C GLU A 199 -2.02 -12.02 -2.80
N LYS A 200 -1.15 -13.02 -2.61
CA LYS A 200 -0.40 -13.17 -1.37
C LYS A 200 0.94 -12.45 -1.51
N PRO A 201 1.41 -11.77 -0.45
CA PRO A 201 2.74 -11.20 -0.47
C PRO A 201 3.78 -12.31 -0.63
N HIS A 202 4.80 -12.04 -1.42
CA HIS A 202 5.92 -12.95 -1.60
C HIS A 202 7.20 -12.20 -1.95
N TRP A 203 8.33 -12.83 -1.65
CA TRP A 203 9.65 -12.31 -1.94
C TRP A 203 10.06 -12.68 -3.37
N VAL A 204 10.51 -11.70 -4.12
CA VAL A 204 11.08 -11.88 -5.46
C VAL A 204 12.49 -11.30 -5.48
N GLY A 205 13.38 -11.91 -6.26
CA GLY A 205 14.73 -11.37 -6.45
C GLY A 205 14.67 -10.07 -7.24
N LEU A 206 15.52 -9.11 -6.87
CA LEU A 206 15.82 -7.93 -7.67
C LEU A 206 16.51 -8.38 -8.96
N GLN A 207 16.10 -7.84 -10.10
CA GLN A 207 16.87 -8.00 -11.34
C GLN A 207 18.11 -7.09 -11.25
N ASN A 208 19.21 -7.42 -11.93
CA ASN A 208 20.51 -6.73 -11.77
C ASN A 208 20.46 -5.21 -12.05
N ASP A 209 19.43 -4.71 -12.72
CA ASP A 209 19.22 -3.28 -13.00
C ASP A 209 18.41 -2.56 -11.88
N GLU A 210 17.97 -3.28 -10.85
CA GLU A 210 17.17 -2.79 -9.72
C GLU A 210 18.03 -2.63 -8.44
N LEU A 211 19.25 -2.08 -8.56
CA LEU A 211 20.02 -1.70 -7.37
C LEU A 211 19.21 -0.69 -6.53
N PRO A 212 19.29 -0.73 -5.17
CA PRO A 212 18.54 0.19 -4.30
C PRO A 212 18.87 1.66 -4.55
N ILE A 213 20.05 1.92 -5.12
CA ILE A 213 20.58 3.23 -5.48
C ILE A 213 21.34 3.06 -6.80
N GLN A 214 21.11 3.94 -7.78
CA GLN A 214 21.94 4.02 -8.98
C GLN A 214 23.17 4.91 -8.73
N ASP A 215 24.25 4.78 -9.51
CA ASP A 215 25.45 5.61 -9.30
C ASP A 215 25.16 7.12 -9.30
N CYS A 216 24.16 7.57 -10.08
CA CYS A 216 23.71 8.96 -10.12
C CYS A 216 22.97 9.44 -8.86
N ASP A 217 22.49 8.51 -8.02
CA ASP A 217 21.80 8.77 -6.77
C ASP A 217 22.76 8.85 -5.56
N LEU A 218 24.07 8.62 -5.76
CA LEU A 218 25.10 8.68 -4.72
C LEU A 218 25.44 10.13 -4.38
N ASN A 219 24.62 10.75 -3.54
CA ASN A 219 24.83 12.12 -3.06
C ASN A 219 24.34 12.31 -1.61
N VAL A 220 24.81 13.37 -0.95
CA VAL A 220 24.45 13.69 0.44
C VAL A 220 22.98 14.08 0.64
N PHE A 221 22.23 14.33 -0.44
CA PHE A 221 20.78 14.59 -0.39
C PHE A 221 19.95 13.31 -0.53
N ASN A 222 20.56 12.17 -0.80
CA ASN A 222 19.92 10.86 -0.76
C ASN A 222 20.22 10.16 0.59
N PRO A 223 19.22 9.98 1.47
CA PRO A 223 19.44 9.36 2.78
C PRO A 223 19.86 7.89 2.69
N MET A 224 19.42 7.15 1.65
CA MET A 224 19.86 5.77 1.44
C MET A 224 21.34 5.74 1.08
N ALA A 225 21.82 6.69 0.27
CA ALA A 225 23.23 6.76 -0.11
C ALA A 225 24.11 7.01 1.10
N VAL A 226 23.74 8.00 1.93
CA VAL A 226 24.43 8.29 3.20
C VAL A 226 24.44 7.06 4.12
N CYS A 227 23.33 6.33 4.22
CA CYS A 227 23.24 5.11 5.03
C CYS A 227 24.16 3.99 4.51
N LEU A 228 24.17 3.73 3.20
CA LEU A 228 25.05 2.72 2.60
C LEU A 228 26.52 3.09 2.75
N THR A 229 26.88 4.35 2.51
CA THR A 229 28.26 4.83 2.73
C THR A 229 28.67 4.68 4.19
N PHE A 230 27.80 5.04 5.13
CA PHE A 230 28.06 4.86 6.56
C PHE A 230 28.28 3.39 6.93
N LEU A 231 27.40 2.46 6.50
CA LEU A 231 27.55 1.03 6.78
C LEU A 231 28.81 0.43 6.13
N ASN A 232 29.19 0.91 4.94
CA ASN A 232 30.44 0.51 4.30
C ASN A 232 31.65 0.98 5.11
N LEU A 233 31.69 2.26 5.48
CA LEU A 233 32.77 2.84 6.29
C LEU A 233 32.85 2.21 7.68
N LEU A 234 31.71 1.88 8.31
CA LEU A 234 31.67 1.15 9.56
C LEU A 234 32.41 -0.20 9.47
N ASN A 235 32.37 -0.84 8.30
CA ASN A 235 33.09 -2.09 8.08
C ASN A 235 34.56 -1.90 7.70
N THR A 236 34.88 -0.88 6.91
CA THR A 236 36.23 -0.69 6.33
C THR A 236 37.13 0.24 7.14
N ASP A 237 36.61 1.35 7.64
CA ASP A 237 37.33 2.38 8.39
C ASP A 237 36.41 3.13 9.37
N PRO A 238 36.00 2.49 10.49
CA PRO A 238 35.00 3.05 11.41
C PRO A 238 35.49 4.27 12.21
N ASN A 239 36.79 4.58 12.19
CA ASN A 239 37.39 5.71 12.91
C ASN A 239 37.91 6.83 11.99
N GLY A 240 37.75 6.67 10.66
CA GLY A 240 38.22 7.60 9.65
C GLY A 240 37.51 8.96 9.67
N GLU A 241 38.13 9.97 9.06
CA GLU A 241 37.50 11.30 8.91
C GLU A 241 36.26 11.26 8.01
N ASP A 242 36.22 10.35 7.04
CA ASP A 242 35.09 10.18 6.14
C ASP A 242 33.82 9.77 6.90
N ILE A 243 33.91 8.87 7.88
CA ILE A 243 32.73 8.46 8.66
C ILE A 243 32.24 9.62 9.53
N LYS A 244 33.14 10.42 10.10
CA LYS A 244 32.80 11.60 10.92
C LYS A 244 32.07 12.65 10.11
N SER A 245 32.41 12.80 8.84
CA SER A 245 31.74 13.73 7.92
C SER A 245 30.27 13.36 7.67
N LEU A 246 29.88 12.10 7.87
CA LEU A 246 28.51 11.59 7.72
C LEU A 246 27.68 11.71 9.00
N LEU A 247 28.30 11.96 10.15
CA LEU A 247 27.59 12.02 11.43
C LEU A 247 26.88 13.36 11.60
N SER A 248 25.71 13.32 12.25
CA SER A 248 24.97 14.54 12.56
C SER A 248 25.70 15.28 13.68
N PRO A 249 26.02 16.58 13.51
CA PRO A 249 26.71 17.35 14.55
C PRO A 249 25.86 17.53 15.82
N GLN A 250 24.55 17.29 15.73
CA GLN A 250 23.59 17.40 16.83
C GLN A 250 23.49 16.10 17.65
N ALA A 251 24.05 15.00 17.14
CA ALA A 251 24.00 13.71 17.81
C ALA A 251 25.21 13.56 18.74
N ASP A 252 25.06 14.05 19.98
CA ASP A 252 26.11 13.97 21.01
C ASP A 252 26.56 12.54 21.30
N GLY A 253 25.69 11.54 21.08
CA GLY A 253 25.98 10.13 21.29
C GLY A 253 27.17 9.58 20.47
N TRP A 254 27.57 10.25 19.39
CA TRP A 254 28.74 9.84 18.60
C TRP A 254 30.09 10.11 19.28
N LYS A 255 30.14 10.98 20.30
CA LYS A 255 31.40 11.35 20.98
C LYS A 255 32.01 10.19 21.77
N ASP A 256 31.15 9.36 22.36
CA ASP A 256 31.54 8.30 23.29
C ASP A 256 31.26 6.89 22.72
N VAL A 257 31.14 6.76 21.40
CA VAL A 257 30.76 5.51 20.76
C VAL A 257 31.91 4.48 20.77
N ASP A 258 31.57 3.23 21.08
CA ASP A 258 32.46 2.09 20.85
C ASP A 258 32.24 1.55 19.43
N TRP A 259 33.12 1.96 18.52
CA TRP A 259 33.04 1.61 17.11
C TRP A 259 33.17 0.12 16.81
N GLU A 260 33.92 -0.64 17.61
CA GLU A 260 34.07 -2.08 17.41
C GLU A 260 32.80 -2.82 17.80
N ASN A 261 32.15 -2.42 18.90
CA ASN A 261 30.84 -2.96 19.27
C ASN A 261 29.78 -2.58 18.23
N LEU A 262 29.80 -1.33 17.75
CA LEU A 262 28.85 -0.88 16.72
C LEU A 262 28.98 -1.69 15.43
N LYS A 263 30.21 -1.96 15.00
CA LYS A 263 30.51 -2.82 13.86
C LYS A 263 30.09 -4.27 14.13
N HIS A 264 30.31 -4.79 15.33
CA HIS A 264 29.87 -6.13 15.71
C HIS A 264 28.36 -6.28 15.59
N ASP A 265 27.60 -5.32 16.12
CA ASP A 265 26.14 -5.38 16.20
C ASP A 265 25.47 -5.15 14.83
N PHE A 266 26.00 -4.21 14.04
CA PHE A 266 25.34 -3.71 12.83
C PHE A 266 26.13 -3.86 11.54
N GLY A 267 27.41 -4.23 11.56
CA GLY A 267 28.26 -4.27 10.36
C GLY A 267 27.78 -5.26 9.30
N LYS A 268 27.03 -6.30 9.68
CA LYS A 268 26.42 -7.26 8.73
C LYS A 268 25.00 -6.89 8.30
N CYS A 269 24.42 -5.85 8.88
CA CYS A 269 23.06 -5.45 8.54
C CYS A 269 23.00 -4.79 7.17
N MET A 270 21.91 -5.03 6.45
CA MET A 270 21.60 -4.38 5.17
C MET A 270 20.36 -3.50 5.32
N PRO A 271 20.34 -2.31 4.67
CA PRO A 271 19.16 -1.46 4.71
C PRO A 271 18.04 -2.02 3.82
N SER A 272 16.79 -1.82 4.26
CA SER A 272 15.62 -2.03 3.41
C SER A 272 15.53 -0.94 2.34
N SER A 273 14.96 -1.23 1.17
CA SER A 273 14.82 -0.26 0.07
C SER A 273 13.95 0.97 0.37
N ASN A 274 13.11 0.93 1.41
CA ASN A 274 12.19 2.02 1.71
C ASN A 274 12.74 2.96 2.80
N VAL A 275 12.95 4.22 2.44
CA VAL A 275 13.21 5.29 3.40
C VAL A 275 11.87 5.87 3.88
N ARG A 276 11.74 6.07 5.19
CA ARG A 276 10.55 6.63 5.83
C ARG A 276 10.86 8.02 6.36
N PHE A 277 9.97 8.98 6.16
CA PHE A 277 10.19 10.35 6.64
C PHE A 277 9.12 10.72 7.66
N PRO A 278 9.31 10.40 8.96
CA PRO A 278 8.34 10.73 10.00
C PRO A 278 8.16 12.25 10.21
N ALA A 279 9.14 13.05 9.78
CA ALA A 279 9.08 14.50 9.70
C ALA A 279 9.94 14.96 8.50
N PRO A 280 9.74 16.18 7.95
CA PRO A 280 10.43 16.58 6.72
C PRO A 280 11.97 16.51 6.82
N GLN A 281 12.54 16.85 7.98
CA GLN A 281 13.98 16.82 8.23
C GLN A 281 14.50 15.54 8.89
N VAL A 282 13.66 14.50 9.02
CA VAL A 282 14.02 13.24 9.69
C VAL A 282 13.74 12.08 8.74
N ALA A 283 14.73 11.22 8.51
CA ALA A 283 14.61 10.02 7.71
C ALA A 283 14.99 8.78 8.51
N ASN A 284 14.26 7.69 8.29
CA ASN A 284 14.38 6.43 9.00
C ASN A 284 14.55 5.30 7.99
N ILE A 285 15.60 4.49 8.17
CA ILE A 285 15.89 3.35 7.31
C ILE A 285 15.99 2.11 8.19
N LEU A 286 15.18 1.09 7.87
CA LEU A 286 15.21 -0.16 8.61
C LEU A 286 16.40 -1.01 8.18
N LEU A 287 17.04 -1.65 9.15
CA LEU A 287 18.14 -2.57 8.95
C LEU A 287 17.70 -4.00 9.24
N THR A 288 18.12 -4.94 8.39
CA THR A 288 17.90 -6.38 8.56
C THR A 288 19.24 -7.11 8.55
N ASP A 289 19.41 -8.11 9.43
CA ASP A 289 20.52 -9.06 9.37
C ASP A 289 20.12 -10.40 8.73
N ASP A 290 18.88 -10.52 8.25
CA ASP A 290 18.43 -11.66 7.47
C ASP A 290 19.05 -11.66 6.07
N GLU A 291 20.15 -12.40 5.92
CA GLU A 291 20.85 -12.62 4.65
C GLU A 291 19.94 -13.18 3.56
N SER A 292 18.87 -13.90 3.92
CA SER A 292 17.94 -14.46 2.95
C SER A 292 17.08 -13.39 2.25
N LEU A 293 17.01 -12.17 2.79
CA LEU A 293 16.27 -11.04 2.19
C LEU A 293 17.14 -10.16 1.30
N GLN A 294 18.46 -10.38 1.29
CA GLN A 294 19.37 -9.58 0.49
C GLN A 294 19.07 -9.73 -1.01
N GLY A 295 19.03 -8.60 -1.70
CA GLY A 295 18.70 -8.57 -3.12
C GLY A 295 17.25 -8.97 -3.42
N LYS A 296 16.33 -8.88 -2.44
CA LYS A 296 14.90 -9.19 -2.65
C LYS A 296 14.01 -7.98 -2.45
N LYS A 297 12.91 -7.97 -3.19
CA LYS A 297 11.78 -7.06 -2.98
C LYS A 297 10.53 -7.84 -2.64
N VAL A 298 9.56 -7.14 -2.04
CA VAL A 298 8.22 -7.67 -1.79
C VAL A 298 7.34 -7.35 -2.99
N GLU A 299 6.66 -8.36 -3.51
CA GLU A 299 5.49 -8.17 -4.36
C GLU A 299 4.23 -8.56 -3.59
N GLY A 300 3.17 -7.76 -3.74
CA GLY A 300 1.90 -7.95 -3.04
C GLY A 300 1.79 -7.16 -1.73
N TRP A 301 0.66 -7.38 -1.05
CA TRP A 301 0.22 -6.52 0.05
C TRP A 301 0.60 -7.08 1.43
N ARG A 302 1.07 -6.20 2.35
CA ARG A 302 1.32 -6.49 3.78
C ARG A 302 2.39 -7.54 4.12
N GLN A 303 3.49 -7.60 3.38
CA GLN A 303 4.65 -8.32 3.90
C GLN A 303 5.33 -7.48 4.99
N GLN A 304 5.56 -8.09 6.15
CA GLN A 304 6.34 -7.47 7.23
C GLN A 304 7.80 -7.90 7.13
N ILE A 305 8.69 -6.95 7.47
CA ILE A 305 10.12 -7.18 7.67
C ILE A 305 10.39 -7.07 9.15
N HIS A 306 11.07 -8.06 9.72
CA HIS A 306 11.61 -7.96 11.07
C HIS A 306 12.90 -7.17 11.00
N ALA A 307 12.84 -5.89 11.36
CA ALA A 307 14.02 -5.04 11.44
C ALA A 307 14.79 -5.36 12.73
N LYS A 308 16.11 -5.53 12.60
CA LYS A 308 17.02 -5.63 13.74
C LYS A 308 17.28 -4.28 14.38
N ALA A 309 17.39 -3.25 13.55
CA ALA A 309 17.68 -1.89 13.97
C ALA A 309 17.09 -0.88 12.98
N MET A 310 17.18 0.40 13.35
CA MET A 310 16.85 1.51 12.49
C MET A 310 17.99 2.52 12.48
N VAL A 311 18.32 3.05 11.30
CA VAL A 311 19.16 4.23 11.15
C VAL A 311 18.26 5.45 11.09
N THR A 312 18.52 6.40 11.96
CA THR A 312 17.87 7.72 11.96
C THR A 312 18.84 8.73 11.35
N LEU A 313 18.36 9.53 10.40
CA LEU A 313 19.10 10.61 9.76
C LEU A 313 18.38 11.95 9.95
N THR A 314 19.17 13.01 10.06
CA THR A 314 18.69 14.39 10.12
C THR A 314 19.15 15.17 8.91
N PHE A 315 18.30 16.04 8.38
CA PHE A 315 18.60 16.89 7.23
C PHE A 315 18.94 18.32 7.63
N SER A 316 19.95 18.90 6.98
CA SER A 316 20.16 20.35 6.92
C SER A 316 20.44 20.78 5.47
N HIS A 317 20.05 21.99 5.11
CA HIS A 317 20.25 22.50 3.75
C HIS A 317 21.73 22.63 3.37
N ASP A 318 22.59 22.96 4.34
CA ASP A 318 24.01 23.19 4.10
C ASP A 318 24.82 21.89 3.98
N GLN A 319 24.42 20.84 4.69
CA GLN A 319 25.18 19.60 4.76
C GLN A 319 24.51 18.44 4.02
N GLY A 320 23.19 18.45 3.89
CA GLY A 320 22.39 17.30 3.43
C GLY A 320 21.97 16.40 4.60
N TRP A 321 21.78 15.12 4.31
CA TRP A 321 21.46 14.10 5.32
C TRP A 321 22.69 13.67 6.10
N ARG A 322 22.54 13.51 7.42
CA ARG A 322 23.58 13.02 8.32
C ARG A 322 23.02 11.98 9.28
N ILE A 323 23.84 10.99 9.63
CA ILE A 323 23.49 9.91 10.54
C ILE A 323 23.33 10.48 11.96
N PHE A 324 22.11 10.47 12.48
CA PHE A 324 21.82 10.89 13.84
C PHE A 324 22.04 9.73 14.83
N GLY A 325 21.62 8.52 14.46
CA GLY A 325 21.77 7.36 15.32
C GLY A 325 21.47 6.05 14.60
N ILE A 326 21.89 4.95 15.20
CA ILE A 326 21.61 3.58 14.76
C ILE A 326 21.21 2.73 15.97
N GLY A 327 20.20 1.88 15.82
CA GLY A 327 19.67 1.03 16.88
C GLY A 327 18.18 1.25 17.08
N ASP A 328 17.80 1.68 18.28
CA ASP A 328 16.41 1.95 18.63
C ASP A 328 15.84 3.16 17.90
N ARG A 329 14.51 3.23 17.88
CA ARG A 329 13.80 4.34 17.26
C ARG A 329 13.96 5.62 18.06
N VAL A 330 14.54 6.63 17.41
CA VAL A 330 14.52 8.02 17.85
C VAL A 330 13.26 8.69 17.27
N LEU A 331 12.51 9.38 18.12
CA LEU A 331 11.33 10.12 17.70
C LEU A 331 11.74 11.53 17.20
N PRO A 332 11.05 12.11 16.20
CA PRO A 332 11.34 13.47 15.75
C PRO A 332 11.33 14.52 16.88
N GLU A 333 10.48 14.32 17.88
CA GLU A 333 10.33 15.21 19.04
C GLU A 333 11.53 15.16 20.00
N GLU A 334 12.39 14.14 19.89
CA GLU A 334 13.59 13.95 20.71
C GLU A 334 14.82 14.59 20.08
N ILE A 335 14.73 15.05 18.83
CA ILE A 335 15.86 15.62 18.08
C ILE A 335 15.89 17.14 18.26
N LEU A 336 16.98 17.64 18.83
CA LEU A 336 17.21 19.07 19.04
C LEU A 336 17.88 19.71 17.82
N PHE A 337 17.07 20.24 16.93
CA PHE A 337 17.55 20.99 15.77
C PHE A 337 18.06 22.40 16.16
N PRO A 338 19.12 22.91 15.51
CA PRO A 338 19.57 24.28 15.64
C PRO A 338 18.45 25.27 15.31
N GLU A 339 18.53 26.44 15.93
CA GLU A 339 17.58 27.51 15.69
C GLU A 339 17.51 27.85 14.19
N GLY A 340 16.28 27.96 13.66
CA GLY A 340 16.03 28.28 12.26
C GLY A 340 16.01 27.10 11.29
N THR A 341 16.52 25.91 11.65
CA THR A 341 16.56 24.74 10.74
C THR A 341 15.17 24.30 10.30
N LEU A 342 14.20 24.27 11.22
CA LEU A 342 12.83 23.82 10.93
C LEU A 342 11.95 24.88 10.24
N THR A 343 12.38 26.15 10.23
CA THR A 343 11.63 27.26 9.63
C THR A 343 12.05 27.56 8.19
N GLN A 344 13.22 27.09 7.74
CA GLN A 344 13.73 27.29 6.38
C GLN A 344 12.88 26.62 5.27
N GLY A 345 11.90 25.78 5.62
CA GLY A 345 10.98 25.14 4.68
C GLY A 345 9.55 25.70 4.68
N LYS A 346 9.23 26.73 5.49
CA LYS A 346 7.94 27.42 5.40
C LYS A 346 8.03 28.52 4.35
N ALA A 347 7.67 28.16 3.12
CA ALA A 347 7.28 29.13 2.10
C ALA A 347 5.88 29.68 2.42
#